data_AF-A0A0A9XYU5-F1
#
_entry.id   AF-A0A0A9XYU5-F1
#
_cell.length_a   1.000
_cell.length_b   1.000
_cell.length_c   1.000
_cell.angle_alpha   90.00
_cell.angle_beta   90.00
_cell.angle_gamma   90.00
#
_symmetry.space_group_name_H-M   'P 1'
#
loop_
_entity.id
_entity.type
_entity.pdbx_description
1 polymer ?
#
loop_
_entity_poly.entity_id
_entity_poly.type
_entity_poly.pdbx_seq_one_letter_code
_entity_poly.pdbx_strand_id
1 'polypeptide(L)'
;MHRLSVSDHATLYLQLAQVELKLGHTAAARELLHEAQNRFSGTLQEGRVTIAQAMFAARQDLDQALVLLRQVSVKSPFFVNARSQMAKLYLVELHHPAKYIACYEEVVEEQPSVQALVALGEAYGVIG
;
A
#
# COMPACT_ATOMS: atom_id res chain seq x y z
N MET A 1 20.68 14.61 21.39
CA MET A 1 19.93 14.60 20.12
C MET A 1 19.63 13.16 19.76
N HIS A 2 18.37 12.71 19.87
CA HIS A 2 17.99 11.37 19.44
C HIS A 2 17.96 11.36 17.90
N ARG A 3 18.82 10.55 17.27
CA ARG A 3 18.84 10.40 15.81
C ARG A 3 17.63 9.56 15.43
N LEU A 4 16.71 10.13 14.66
CA LEU A 4 15.52 9.44 14.17
C LEU A 4 15.93 8.20 13.38
N SER A 5 15.16 7.12 13.54
CA SER A 5 15.38 5.89 12.77
C SER A 5 14.95 6.06 11.31
N VAL A 6 15.39 5.14 10.43
CA VAL A 6 14.93 5.12 9.03
C VAL A 6 13.40 4.99 8.95
N SER A 7 12.79 4.23 9.87
CA SER A 7 11.35 4.09 9.96
C SER A 7 10.66 5.39 10.39
N ASP A 8 11.24 6.14 11.34
CA ASP A 8 10.69 7.41 11.80
C ASP A 8 10.76 8.47 10.70
N HIS A 9 11.87 8.50 9.96
CA HIS A 9 12.00 9.35 8.78
C HIS A 9 10.93 9.01 7.74
N ALA A 10 10.75 7.73 7.40
CA ALA A 10 9.71 7.33 6.45
C ALA A 10 8.32 7.76 6.93
N THR A 11 8.02 7.57 8.21
CA THR A 11 6.77 8.04 8.81
C THR A 11 6.57 9.55 8.64
N LEU A 12 7.61 10.36 8.90
CA LEU A 12 7.53 11.81 8.78
C LEU A 12 7.21 12.25 7.34
N TYR A 13 7.93 11.71 6.34
CA TYR A 13 7.67 12.03 4.93
C TYR A 13 6.24 11.67 4.52
N LEU A 14 5.77 10.49 4.90
CA LEU A 14 4.43 10.02 4.54
C LEU A 14 3.32 10.84 5.23
N GLN A 15 3.53 11.22 6.50
CA GLN A 15 2.60 12.08 7.23
C GLN A 15 2.55 13.48 6.63
N LEU A 16 3.71 14.07 6.28
CA LEU A 16 3.77 15.39 5.67
C LEU A 16 3.06 15.39 4.31
N ALA A 17 3.34 14.40 3.45
CA ALA A 17 2.65 14.26 2.17
C ALA A 17 1.12 14.14 2.36
N GLN A 18 0.67 13.40 3.38
CA GLN A 18 -0.75 13.29 3.69
C GLN A 18 -1.36 14.60 4.19
N VAL A 19 -0.62 15.42 4.95
CA VAL A 19 -1.06 16.75 5.38
C VAL A 19 -1.18 17.69 4.17
N GLU A 20 -0.17 17.74 3.31
CA GLU A 20 -0.22 18.55 2.07
C GLU A 20 -1.41 18.17 1.18
N LEU A 21 -1.70 16.88 1.05
CA LEU A 21 -2.90 16.39 0.36
C LEU A 21 -4.20 16.90 0.98
N LYS A 22 -4.31 16.93 2.31
CA LYS A 22 -5.50 17.41 3.02
C LYS A 22 -5.67 18.93 2.87
N LEU A 23 -4.57 19.65 2.68
CA LEU A 23 -4.57 21.09 2.39
C LEU A 23 -4.84 21.40 0.91
N GLY A 24 -4.96 20.39 0.04
CA GLY A 24 -5.16 20.56 -1.39
C GLY A 24 -3.87 20.82 -2.18
N HIS A 25 -2.70 20.78 -1.53
CA HIS A 25 -1.40 20.98 -2.15
C HIS A 25 -0.89 19.70 -2.83
N THR A 26 -1.60 19.24 -3.86
CA THR A 26 -1.32 17.97 -4.55
C THR A 26 0.09 17.90 -5.14
N ALA A 27 0.63 19.02 -5.63
CA ALA A 27 1.99 19.08 -6.18
C ALA A 27 3.05 18.85 -5.09
N ALA A 28 2.96 19.56 -3.96
CA ALA A 28 3.88 19.41 -2.83
C ALA A 28 3.85 17.98 -2.26
N ALA A 29 2.66 17.40 -2.10
CA ALA A 29 2.52 16.01 -1.69
C ALA A 29 3.20 15.02 -2.66
N ARG A 30 3.08 15.25 -3.97
CA ARG A 30 3.72 14.42 -5.00
C ARG A 30 5.24 14.51 -4.92
N GLU A 31 5.77 15.72 -4.76
CA GLU A 31 7.21 15.95 -4.60
C GLU A 31 7.76 15.24 -3.36
N LEU A 32 7.08 15.33 -2.22
CA LEU A 32 7.45 14.63 -0.99
C LEU A 32 7.46 13.11 -1.15
N LEU A 33 6.48 12.55 -1.86
CA LEU A 33 6.44 11.12 -2.15
C LEU A 33 7.55 10.68 -3.12
N HIS A 34 7.94 11.54 -4.07
CA HIS A 34 9.06 11.26 -4.96
C HIS A 34 10.41 11.34 -4.22
N GLU A 35 10.58 12.34 -3.35
CA GLU A 35 11.76 12.43 -2.49
C GLU A 35 11.88 11.22 -1.56
N ALA A 36 10.76 10.80 -0.96
CA ALA A 36 10.70 9.61 -0.13
C ALA A 36 11.12 8.35 -0.92
N GLN A 37 10.66 8.20 -2.16
CA GLN A 37 11.03 7.06 -3.01
C GLN A 37 12.54 6.99 -3.22
N ASN A 38 13.14 8.12 -3.63
CA ASN A 38 14.58 8.20 -3.85
C ASN A 38 15.37 7.92 -2.57
N ARG A 39 14.85 8.38 -1.42
CA ARG A 39 15.53 8.25 -0.12
C ARG A 39 15.44 6.85 0.49
N PHE A 40 14.32 6.15 0.30
CA PHE A 40 14.06 4.86 0.93
C PHE A 40 14.18 3.68 -0.02
N SER A 41 14.53 3.90 -1.29
CA SER A 41 14.82 2.83 -2.25
C SER A 41 15.91 1.89 -1.71
N GLY A 42 15.70 0.59 -1.83
CA GLY A 42 16.58 -0.45 -1.31
C GLY A 42 16.54 -0.63 0.21
N THR A 43 15.77 0.18 0.93
CA THR A 43 15.57 0.01 2.38
C THR A 43 14.32 -0.85 2.66
N LEU A 44 14.21 -1.37 3.88
CA LEU A 44 12.99 -2.08 4.30
C LEU A 44 11.73 -1.21 4.20
N GLN A 45 11.86 0.13 4.23
CA GLN A 45 10.74 1.07 4.18
C GLN A 45 10.22 1.35 2.76
N GLU A 46 10.90 0.87 1.71
CA GLU A 46 10.52 1.11 0.31
C GLU A 46 9.06 0.73 0.05
N GLY A 47 8.61 -0.43 0.54
CA GLY A 47 7.23 -0.89 0.37
C GLY A 47 6.19 0.05 0.96
N ARG A 48 6.48 0.75 2.08
CA ARG A 48 5.55 1.76 2.63
C ARG A 48 5.42 2.96 1.71
N VAL A 49 6.53 3.39 1.10
CA VAL A 49 6.52 4.52 0.17
C VAL A 49 5.74 4.16 -1.08
N THR A 50 5.96 2.96 -1.64
CA THR A 50 5.20 2.46 -2.79
C THR A 50 3.70 2.39 -2.50
N ILE A 51 3.29 1.90 -1.33
CA ILE A 51 1.88 1.89 -0.92
C ILE A 51 1.32 3.32 -0.85
N ALA A 52 2.05 4.26 -0.27
CA ALA A 52 1.59 5.65 -0.17
C ALA A 52 1.45 6.31 -1.55
N GLN A 53 2.39 6.06 -2.46
CA GLN A 53 2.31 6.50 -3.86
C GLN A 53 1.10 5.89 -4.57
N ALA A 54 0.83 4.60 -4.36
CA ALA A 54 -0.35 3.96 -4.93
C ALA A 54 -1.65 4.60 -4.43
N MET A 55 -1.77 4.88 -3.13
CA MET A 55 -2.94 5.53 -2.56
C MET A 55 -3.09 7.00 -3.01
N PHE A 56 -1.98 7.67 -3.29
CA PHE A 56 -2.01 8.97 -3.97
C PHE A 56 -2.55 8.84 -5.40
N ALA A 57 -2.03 7.87 -6.17
CA ALA A 57 -2.43 7.64 -7.55
C ALA A 57 -3.90 7.24 -7.69
N ALA A 58 -4.42 6.42 -6.77
CA ALA A 58 -5.80 5.89 -6.79
C ALA A 58 -6.88 6.99 -6.83
N ARG A 59 -6.54 8.23 -6.46
CA ARG A 59 -7.45 9.39 -6.54
C ARG A 59 -7.73 9.88 -7.96
N GLN A 60 -6.87 9.50 -8.91
CA GLN A 60 -6.92 9.98 -10.31
C GLN A 60 -6.77 8.82 -11.30
N ASP A 61 -5.91 7.86 -11.00
CA ASP A 61 -5.56 6.73 -11.85
C ASP A 61 -5.50 5.45 -11.01
N LEU A 62 -6.60 4.71 -11.05
CA LEU A 62 -6.74 3.48 -10.28
C LEU A 62 -5.85 2.36 -10.83
N ASP A 63 -5.65 2.30 -12.14
CA ASP A 63 -4.80 1.29 -12.77
C ASP A 63 -3.34 1.48 -12.38
N GLN A 64 -2.87 2.73 -12.36
CA GLN A 64 -1.53 3.05 -11.86
C GLN A 64 -1.36 2.64 -10.38
N ALA A 65 -2.37 2.88 -9.54
CA ALA A 65 -2.33 2.47 -8.15
C ALA A 65 -2.19 0.94 -8.00
N LEU A 66 -2.96 0.18 -8.77
CA LEU A 66 -2.90 -1.29 -8.77
C LEU A 66 -1.53 -1.80 -9.26
N VAL A 67 -0.94 -1.16 -10.27
CA VAL A 67 0.41 -1.50 -10.75
C VAL A 67 1.44 -1.27 -9.64
N LEU A 68 1.40 -0.13 -8.95
CA LEU A 68 2.33 0.17 -7.85
C LEU A 68 2.19 -0.83 -6.70
N LEU A 69 0.97 -1.17 -6.28
CA LEU A 69 0.74 -2.17 -5.23
C LEU A 69 1.25 -3.56 -5.65
N ARG A 70 1.10 -3.92 -6.92
CA ARG A 70 1.56 -5.21 -7.45
C ARG A 70 3.08 -5.37 -7.38
N GLN A 71 3.81 -4.28 -7.57
CA GLN A 71 5.29 -4.25 -7.58
C GLN A 71 5.93 -4.47 -6.20
N VAL A 72 5.17 -4.34 -5.10
CA VAL A 72 5.70 -4.61 -3.76
C VAL A 72 6.08 -6.09 -3.67
N SER A 73 7.37 -6.35 -3.47
CA SER A 73 7.94 -7.71 -3.41
C SER A 73 7.32 -8.55 -2.30
N VAL A 74 7.12 -9.85 -2.54
CA VAL A 74 6.74 -10.86 -1.52
C VAL A 74 7.70 -10.92 -0.32
N LYS A 75 8.97 -10.50 -0.51
CA LYS A 75 9.97 -10.41 0.57
C LYS A 75 9.86 -9.12 1.39
N SER A 76 9.06 -8.17 0.94
CA SER A 76 8.85 -6.92 1.66
C SER A 76 8.09 -7.20 2.95
N PRO A 77 8.47 -6.58 4.09
CA PRO A 77 7.66 -6.62 5.31
C PRO A 77 6.28 -5.96 5.13
N PHE A 78 6.06 -5.26 4.01
CA PHE A 78 4.82 -4.58 3.67
C PHE A 78 4.00 -5.27 2.58
N PHE A 79 4.39 -6.47 2.15
CA PHE A 79 3.68 -7.23 1.10
C PHE A 79 2.20 -7.43 1.42
N VAL A 80 1.90 -7.96 2.61
CA VAL A 80 0.52 -8.21 3.06
C VAL A 80 -0.29 -6.92 3.05
N ASN A 81 0.27 -5.82 3.56
CA ASN A 81 -0.40 -4.52 3.55
C ASN A 81 -0.67 -4.04 2.11
N ALA A 82 0.30 -4.18 1.19
CA ALA A 82 0.10 -3.81 -0.22
C ALA A 82 -1.04 -4.60 -0.87
N ARG A 83 -1.09 -5.92 -0.65
CA ARG A 83 -2.17 -6.79 -1.14
C ARG A 83 -3.51 -6.46 -0.51
N SER A 84 -3.56 -6.16 0.78
CA SER A 84 -4.79 -5.70 1.44
C SER A 84 -5.31 -4.37 0.88
N GLN A 85 -4.43 -3.40 0.56
CA GLN A 85 -4.87 -2.16 -0.11
C GLN A 85 -5.38 -2.44 -1.53
N MET A 86 -4.70 -3.34 -2.27
CA MET A 86 -5.10 -3.73 -3.62
C MET A 86 -6.49 -4.40 -3.60
N ALA A 87 -6.73 -5.29 -2.65
CA ALA A 87 -8.02 -5.91 -2.43
C ALA A 87 -9.11 -4.86 -2.17
N LYS A 88 -8.86 -3.91 -1.25
CA LYS A 88 -9.82 -2.83 -0.94
C LYS A 88 -10.18 -2.01 -2.19
N LEU A 89 -9.21 -1.67 -3.03
CA LEU A 89 -9.47 -0.99 -4.30
C LEU A 89 -10.34 -1.84 -5.23
N TYR A 90 -10.10 -3.15 -5.35
CA TYR A 90 -10.94 -4.03 -6.16
C TYR A 90 -12.38 -4.12 -5.67
N LEU A 91 -12.59 -4.09 -4.35
CA LEU A 91 -13.91 -4.21 -3.76
C LEU A 91 -14.70 -2.89 -3.79
N VAL A 92 -14.08 -1.80 -3.34
CA VAL A 92 -14.75 -0.51 -3.14
C VAL A 92 -14.94 0.24 -4.45
N GLU A 93 -13.91 0.32 -5.28
CA GLU A 93 -13.91 1.18 -6.46
C GLU A 93 -14.33 0.42 -7.73
N LEU A 94 -13.99 -0.88 -7.82
CA LEU A 94 -14.21 -1.68 -9.02
C LEU A 94 -15.34 -2.69 -8.91
N HIS A 95 -15.89 -2.92 -7.71
CA HIS A 95 -16.91 -3.93 -7.46
C HIS A 95 -16.56 -5.32 -8.05
N HIS A 96 -15.27 -5.71 -7.97
CA HIS A 96 -14.73 -6.96 -8.49
C HIS A 96 -14.41 -7.94 -7.35
N PRO A 97 -15.43 -8.61 -6.76
CA PRO A 97 -15.25 -9.44 -5.58
C PRO A 97 -14.30 -10.62 -5.81
N ALA A 98 -14.27 -11.19 -7.03
CA ALA A 98 -13.31 -12.24 -7.39
C ALA A 98 -11.85 -11.76 -7.31
N LYS A 99 -11.55 -10.53 -7.76
CA LYS A 99 -10.18 -9.97 -7.69
C LYS A 99 -9.81 -9.59 -6.25
N TYR A 100 -10.80 -9.20 -5.45
CA TYR A 100 -10.63 -8.98 -4.01
C TYR A 100 -10.23 -10.29 -3.29
N ILE A 101 -10.92 -11.40 -3.55
CA ILE A 101 -10.55 -12.72 -3.01
C ILE A 101 -9.16 -13.15 -3.48
N ALA A 102 -8.87 -13.03 -4.77
CA ALA A 102 -7.58 -13.43 -5.34
C ALA A 102 -6.39 -12.75 -4.66
N CYS A 103 -6.56 -11.51 -4.18
CA CYS A 103 -5.50 -10.83 -3.41
C CYS A 103 -5.19 -11.53 -2.08
N TYR A 104 -6.19 -12.10 -1.40
CA TYR A 104 -6.00 -12.82 -0.14
C TYR A 104 -5.56 -14.26 -0.37
N GLU A 105 -5.96 -14.89 -1.48
CA GLU A 105 -5.42 -16.18 -1.90
C GLU A 105 -3.90 -16.08 -2.09
N GLU A 106 -3.44 -15.08 -2.84
CA GLU A 106 -2.00 -14.80 -3.04
C GLU A 106 -1.27 -14.58 -1.70
N VAL A 107 -1.90 -13.90 -0.73
CA VAL A 107 -1.32 -13.70 0.60
C VAL A 107 -1.16 -15.02 1.35
N VAL A 108 -2.15 -15.91 1.30
CA VAL A 108 -2.07 -17.24 1.94
C VAL A 108 -1.03 -18.12 1.27
N GLU A 109 -0.92 -18.07 -0.06
CA GLU A 109 0.06 -18.83 -0.83
C GLU A 109 1.50 -18.40 -0.51
N GLU A 110 1.77 -17.09 -0.50
CA GLU A 110 3.12 -16.55 -0.31
C GLU A 110 3.55 -16.45 1.17
N GLN A 111 2.61 -16.14 2.07
CA GLN A 111 2.88 -15.93 3.50
C GLN A 111 1.79 -16.58 4.37
N PRO A 112 1.73 -17.93 4.43
CA PRO A 112 0.69 -18.64 5.16
C PRO A 112 0.77 -18.32 6.65
N SER A 113 -0.36 -17.85 7.19
CA SER A 113 -0.52 -17.56 8.60
C SER A 113 -1.98 -17.69 9.01
N VAL A 114 -2.23 -17.87 10.31
CA VAL A 114 -3.61 -17.90 10.85
C VAL A 114 -4.34 -16.61 10.49
N GLN A 115 -3.67 -15.46 10.55
CA GLN A 115 -4.23 -14.15 10.20
C GLN A 115 -4.60 -14.07 8.71
N ALA A 116 -3.74 -14.58 7.82
CA ALA A 116 -4.03 -14.63 6.39
C ALA A 116 -5.23 -15.54 6.07
N LEU A 117 -5.32 -16.71 6.70
CA LEU A 117 -6.45 -17.63 6.53
C LEU A 117 -7.77 -17.02 7.03
N VAL A 118 -7.74 -16.32 8.17
CA VAL A 118 -8.92 -15.59 8.68
C VAL A 118 -9.34 -14.51 7.69
N ALA A 119 -8.40 -13.68 7.20
CA ALA A 119 -8.70 -12.65 6.21
C ALA A 119 -9.26 -13.22 4.89
N LEU A 120 -8.75 -14.38 4.46
CA LEU A 120 -9.30 -15.08 3.29
C LEU A 120 -10.73 -15.58 3.55
N GLY A 121 -11.00 -16.13 4.74
CA GLY A 121 -12.34 -16.53 5.14
C GLY A 121 -13.34 -15.37 5.15
N GLU A 122 -12.93 -14.23 5.73
CA GLU A 122 -13.70 -12.99 5.66
C GLU A 122 -13.94 -12.55 4.21
N ALA A 123 -12.93 -12.70 3.34
CA ALA A 123 -13.05 -12.30 1.95
C ALA A 123 -14.07 -13.15 1.18
N TYR A 124 -14.09 -14.46 1.39
CA TYR A 124 -15.13 -15.34 0.84
C TYR A 124 -16.53 -15.02 1.36
N GLY A 125 -16.65 -14.58 2.61
CA GLY A 125 -17.90 -14.13 3.20
C GLY A 125 -18.52 -12.88 2.55
N VAL A 126 -17.78 -12.15 1.71
CA VAL A 126 -18.32 -11.00 0.94
C VAL A 126 -19.16 -11.46 -0.27
N ILE A 127 -19.01 -12.71 -0.71
CA ILE A 127 -19.73 -13.28 -1.88
C ILE A 127 -20.85 -14.24 -1.45
N GLY A 128 -20.83 -14.73 -0.20
CA GLY A 128 -21.86 -15.60 0.37
C GLY A 128 -23.05 -14.83 0.94
#